data_AF-A0A7S4T4D4-F1
#
_entry.id   AF-A0A7S4T4D4-F1
#
_cell.length_a   1.000
_cell.length_b   1.000
_cell.length_c   1.000
_cell.angle_alpha   90.00
_cell.angle_beta   90.00
_cell.angle_gamma   90.00
#
_symmetry.space_group_name_H-M   'P 1'
#
loop_
_entity.id
_entity.type
_entity.pdbx_description
1 polymer ?
#
loop_
_entity_poly.entity_id
_entity_poly.type
_entity_poly.pdbx_seq_one_letter_code
_entity_poly.pdbx_strand_id
1 'polypeptide(L)'
;LQGFIRARRNIVENGMKVLPQKFVNEYPSFSTIDLCQPEEDLDALLFQSKHVLPAFRHTLTNIVEAAGLKPDEVAKWEDKEVMLTPETPYKSLTIAPIKSKERCMEKVKN
;
A
#
# COMPACT_ATOMS: atom_id res chain seq x y z
N LEU A 1 -11.05 -10.36 8.17
CA LEU A 1 -10.25 -9.86 9.32
C LEU A 1 -9.41 -10.94 10.02
N GLN A 2 -9.95 -12.16 10.21
CA GLN A 2 -9.27 -13.23 10.95
C GLN A 2 -7.99 -13.72 10.27
N GLY A 3 -7.94 -13.74 8.93
CA GLY A 3 -6.74 -14.13 8.17
C GLY A 3 -5.54 -13.22 8.42
N PHE A 4 -5.75 -11.89 8.46
CA PHE A 4 -4.70 -10.91 8.74
C PHE A 4 -4.14 -11.05 10.16
N ILE A 5 -5.02 -11.20 11.16
CA ILE A 5 -4.63 -11.40 12.56
C ILE A 5 -3.81 -12.68 12.70
N ARG A 6 -4.22 -13.77 12.02
CA ARG A 6 -3.50 -15.06 12.03
C ARG A 6 -2.13 -14.96 11.35
N ALA A 7 -2.07 -14.35 10.17
CA ALA A 7 -0.81 -14.17 9.44
C ALA A 7 0.20 -13.34 10.25
N ARG A 8 -0.26 -12.25 10.88
CA ARG A 8 0.58 -11.44 11.76
C ARG A 8 1.06 -12.22 12.98
N ARG A 9 0.16 -12.95 13.66
CA ARG A 9 0.53 -13.78 14.81
C ARG A 9 1.64 -14.77 14.42
N ASN A 10 1.52 -15.42 13.27
CA ASN A 10 2.54 -16.35 12.78
C ASN A 10 3.89 -15.65 12.49
N ILE A 11 3.88 -14.45 11.91
CA ILE A 11 5.09 -13.67 11.63
C ILE A 11 5.78 -13.24 12.94
N VAL A 12 4.99 -12.76 13.91
CA VAL A 12 5.50 -12.35 15.22
C VAL A 12 6.04 -13.57 15.97
N GLU A 13 5.29 -14.67 16.06
CA GLU A 13 5.73 -15.90 16.72
C GLU A 13 7.02 -16.47 16.10
N ASN A 14 7.15 -16.44 14.76
CA ASN A 14 8.38 -16.86 14.11
C ASN A 14 9.52 -15.86 14.35
N GLY A 15 9.26 -14.56 14.29
CA GLY A 15 10.24 -13.52 14.60
C GLY A 15 10.80 -13.66 16.02
N MET A 16 9.95 -13.94 17.01
CA MET A 16 10.36 -14.21 18.40
C MET A 16 11.26 -15.45 18.53
N LYS A 17 11.11 -16.44 17.64
CA LYS A 17 11.91 -17.68 17.66
C LYS A 17 13.27 -17.53 16.98
N VAL A 18 13.37 -16.70 15.94
CA VAL A 18 14.56 -16.65 15.06
C VAL A 18 15.41 -15.40 15.25
N LEU A 19 14.85 -14.32 15.78
CA LEU A 19 15.57 -13.07 15.98
C LEU A 19 16.14 -12.97 17.40
N PRO A 20 17.33 -12.36 17.56
CA PRO A 20 17.88 -12.11 18.89
C PRO A 20 16.92 -11.28 19.75
N GLN A 21 16.77 -11.63 21.03
CA GLN A 21 15.85 -10.95 21.95
C GLN A 21 16.09 -9.44 22.03
N LYS A 22 17.37 -9.01 21.91
CA LYS A 22 17.75 -7.60 21.88
C LYS A 22 17.11 -6.86 20.68
N PHE A 23 17.10 -7.50 19.50
CA PHE A 23 16.49 -6.95 18.29
C PHE A 23 14.97 -6.87 18.43
N VAL A 24 14.33 -7.92 18.93
CA VAL A 24 12.88 -7.94 19.19
C VAL A 24 12.45 -6.81 20.14
N ASN A 25 13.22 -6.58 21.21
CA ASN A 25 12.91 -5.55 22.20
C ASN A 25 13.19 -4.12 21.69
N GLU A 26 14.05 -3.96 20.69
CA GLU A 26 14.42 -2.68 20.11
C GLU A 26 13.36 -2.15 19.14
N TYR A 27 12.54 -3.04 18.54
CA TYR A 27 11.52 -2.66 17.56
C TYR A 27 10.09 -2.83 18.10
N PRO A 28 9.40 -1.73 18.43
CA PRO A 28 8.03 -1.76 18.95
C PRO A 28 7.00 -2.42 18.00
N SER A 29 7.33 -2.63 16.73
CA SER A 29 6.48 -3.37 15.79
C SER A 29 6.21 -4.82 16.21
N PHE A 30 7.08 -5.41 17.04
CA PHE A 30 6.89 -6.71 17.69
C PHE A 30 6.04 -6.63 18.97
N SER A 31 6.05 -5.49 19.67
CA SER A 31 5.29 -5.27 20.89
C SER A 31 4.02 -4.46 20.61
N THR A 32 2.87 -5.16 20.54
CA THR A 32 1.53 -4.56 20.70
C THR A 32 1.30 -3.26 19.91
N ILE A 33 0.91 -3.42 18.65
CA ILE A 33 0.10 -2.38 18.01
C ILE A 33 -1.33 -2.67 18.46
N ASP A 34 -1.84 -1.85 19.38
CA ASP A 34 -3.29 -1.73 19.55
C ASP A 34 -3.86 -1.37 18.19
N LEU A 35 -4.52 -2.34 17.57
CA LEU A 35 -5.29 -2.09 16.37
C LEU A 35 -6.49 -1.26 16.82
N CYS A 36 -6.32 0.07 16.90
CA CYS A 36 -7.45 0.98 16.91
C CYS A 36 -8.31 0.58 15.72
N GLN A 37 -9.52 0.12 16.01
CA GLN A 37 -10.51 0.06 14.95
C GLN A 37 -10.72 1.50 14.49
N PRO A 38 -10.69 1.78 13.19
CA PRO A 38 -11.11 3.08 12.72
C PRO A 38 -12.52 3.33 13.26
N GLU A 39 -12.70 4.41 14.02
CA GLU A 39 -14.02 4.85 14.49
C GLU A 39 -14.90 5.32 13.30
N GLU A 40 -14.28 5.55 12.15
CA GLU A 40 -14.93 6.02 10.94
C GLU A 40 -15.51 4.86 10.09
N ASP A 41 -16.75 5.06 9.63
CA ASP A 41 -17.41 4.18 8.67
C ASP A 41 -16.64 4.14 7.33
N LEU A 42 -16.69 2.99 6.64
CA LEU A 42 -15.99 2.76 5.37
C LEU A 42 -16.35 3.81 4.32
N ASP A 43 -17.58 4.33 4.32
CA ASP A 43 -18.00 5.37 3.40
C ASP A 43 -17.31 6.72 3.67
N ALA A 44 -17.05 7.05 4.94
CA ALA A 44 -16.27 8.23 5.31
C ALA A 44 -14.81 8.09 4.85
N LEU A 45 -14.21 6.91 5.03
CA LEU A 45 -12.84 6.62 4.56
C LEU A 45 -12.73 6.69 3.03
N LEU A 46 -13.72 6.17 2.30
CA LEU A 46 -13.77 6.25 0.83
C LEU A 46 -13.94 7.69 0.34
N PHE A 47 -14.76 8.49 1.03
CA PHE A 47 -14.92 9.90 0.76
C PHE A 47 -13.60 10.65 0.96
N GLN A 48 -12.97 10.53 2.13
CA GLN A 48 -11.67 11.16 2.42
C GLN A 48 -10.59 10.74 1.41
N SER A 49 -10.55 9.47 1.02
CA SER A 49 -9.61 8.96 0.02
C SER A 49 -9.73 9.70 -1.33
N LYS A 50 -10.96 10.05 -1.75
CA LYS A 50 -11.19 10.84 -2.97
C LYS A 50 -10.67 12.27 -2.82
N HIS A 51 -10.82 12.87 -1.64
CA HIS A 51 -10.34 14.22 -1.36
C HIS A 51 -8.82 14.33 -1.25
N VAL A 52 -8.15 13.28 -0.75
CA VAL A 52 -6.68 13.26 -0.61
C VAL A 52 -5.98 12.90 -1.93
N LEU A 53 -6.66 12.22 -2.86
CA LEU A 53 -6.07 11.75 -4.11
C LEU A 53 -5.33 12.85 -4.91
N PRO A 54 -5.83 14.09 -5.07
CA PRO A 54 -5.10 15.16 -5.75
C PRO A 54 -3.77 15.52 -5.07
N ALA A 55 -3.78 15.67 -3.73
CA ALA A 55 -2.57 15.98 -2.96
C ALA A 55 -1.55 14.83 -3.00
N PHE A 56 -2.04 13.59 -2.94
CA PHE A 56 -1.22 12.40 -3.12
C PHE A 56 -0.59 12.33 -4.51
N ARG A 57 -1.38 12.57 -5.57
CA ARG A 57 -0.89 12.65 -6.95
C ARG A 57 0.20 13.70 -7.09
N HIS A 58 -0.01 14.90 -6.57
CA HIS A 58 0.98 15.97 -6.60
C HIS A 58 2.28 15.58 -5.91
N THR A 59 2.20 14.97 -4.72
CA THR A 59 3.37 14.52 -3.98
C THR A 59 4.18 13.49 -4.77
N LEU A 60 3.50 12.50 -5.38
CA LEU A 60 4.16 11.49 -6.19
C LEU A 60 4.79 12.07 -7.46
N THR A 61 4.10 13.01 -8.12
CA THR A 61 4.66 13.75 -9.26
C THR A 61 5.98 14.41 -8.88
N ASN A 62 6.03 15.14 -7.76
CA ASN A 62 7.24 15.81 -7.30
C ASN A 62 8.38 14.81 -7.01
N ILE A 63 8.07 13.62 -6.46
CA ILE A 63 9.06 12.56 -6.23
C ILE A 63 9.64 12.05 -7.55
N VAL A 64 8.78 11.80 -8.54
CA VAL A 64 9.20 11.30 -9.86
C VAL A 64 10.04 12.35 -10.59
N GLU A 65 9.62 13.61 -10.57
CA GLU A 65 10.37 14.72 -11.17
C GLU A 65 11.72 14.95 -10.48
N ALA A 66 11.78 14.84 -9.14
CA ALA A 66 13.02 14.94 -8.39
C ALA A 66 14.01 13.81 -8.72
N ALA A 67 13.51 12.64 -9.15
CA ALA A 67 14.34 11.55 -9.66
C ALA A 67 14.81 11.76 -11.11
N GLY A 68 14.48 12.90 -11.74
CA GLY A 68 14.81 13.21 -13.13
C GLY A 68 13.95 12.48 -14.16
N LEU A 69 12.85 11.86 -13.72
CA LEU A 69 11.92 11.13 -14.58
C LEU A 69 10.74 12.01 -14.96
N LYS A 70 10.14 11.75 -16.13
CA LYS A 70 8.89 12.40 -16.54
C LYS A 70 7.69 11.54 -16.10
N PRO A 71 6.75 12.06 -15.29
CA PRO A 71 5.62 11.29 -14.78
C PRO A 71 4.77 10.60 -15.86
N ASP A 72 4.55 11.27 -16.99
CA ASP A 72 3.71 10.77 -18.08
C ASP A 72 4.45 9.94 -19.14
N GLU A 73 5.76 9.80 -19.01
CA GLU A 73 6.57 9.02 -19.95
C GLU A 73 6.28 7.52 -19.81
N VAL A 74 6.20 6.82 -20.95
CA VAL A 74 6.01 5.37 -20.97
C VAL A 74 7.25 4.68 -20.42
N ALA A 75 7.04 3.82 -19.44
CA ALA A 75 8.10 3.01 -18.87
C ALA A 75 8.60 2.00 -19.90
N LYS A 76 9.92 1.93 -20.08
CA LYS A 76 10.57 0.99 -21.00
C LYS A 76 11.54 0.09 -20.26
N TRP A 77 11.60 -1.17 -20.68
CA TRP A 77 12.61 -2.14 -20.27
C TRP A 77 13.23 -2.75 -21.53
N GLU A 78 14.55 -2.61 -21.69
CA GLU A 78 15.26 -3.04 -22.90
C GLU A 78 14.63 -2.48 -24.19
N ASP A 79 14.33 -1.18 -24.19
CA ASP A 79 13.64 -0.44 -25.27
C ASP A 79 12.22 -0.89 -25.61
N LYS A 80 11.66 -1.86 -24.87
CA LYS A 80 10.27 -2.31 -25.01
C LYS A 80 9.38 -1.64 -23.98
N GLU A 81 8.20 -1.21 -24.41
CA GLU A 81 7.19 -0.65 -23.51
C GLU A 81 6.70 -1.69 -22.51
N VAL A 82 6.65 -1.32 -21.24
CA VAL A 82 6.11 -2.17 -20.18
C VAL A 82 4.59 -2.00 -20.18
N MET A 83 3.84 -3.09 -20.37
CA MET A 83 2.39 -3.03 -20.56
C MET A 83 1.63 -3.40 -19.27
N LEU A 84 0.66 -2.57 -18.87
CA LEU A 84 -0.29 -2.83 -17.77
C LEU A 84 -1.44 -3.72 -18.25
N THR A 85 -1.95 -3.44 -19.45
CA THR A 85 -2.92 -4.26 -20.19
C THR A 85 -2.42 -4.40 -21.63
N PRO A 86 -3.02 -5.26 -22.47
CA PRO A 86 -2.61 -5.37 -23.89
C PRO A 86 -2.61 -4.04 -24.66
N GLU A 87 -3.39 -3.05 -24.21
CA GLU A 87 -3.59 -1.75 -24.88
C GLU A 87 -3.07 -0.57 -24.05
N THR A 88 -2.68 -0.77 -22.80
CA THR A 88 -2.31 0.30 -21.86
C THR A 88 -0.89 0.10 -21.35
N PRO A 89 0.06 0.98 -21.69
CA PRO A 89 1.39 0.94 -21.12
C PRO A 89 1.42 1.46 -19.67
N TYR A 90 2.41 1.01 -18.91
CA TYR A 90 2.81 1.68 -17.68
C TYR A 90 3.48 3.01 -18.01
N LYS A 91 3.13 4.04 -17.25
CA LYS A 91 3.87 5.30 -17.17
C LYS A 91 4.85 5.26 -16.01
N SER A 92 5.91 6.07 -16.08
CA SER A 92 6.86 6.30 -14.99
C SER A 92 6.17 6.61 -13.66
N LEU A 93 5.05 7.35 -13.72
CA LEU A 93 4.10 7.46 -12.61
C LEU A 93 2.75 6.86 -13.01
N THR A 94 2.49 5.64 -12.55
CA THR A 94 1.18 4.97 -12.70
C THR A 94 0.45 4.92 -11.36
N ILE A 95 -0.65 5.67 -11.25
CA ILE A 95 -1.44 5.74 -10.01
C ILE A 95 -2.75 4.97 -10.21
N ALA A 96 -2.89 3.87 -9.46
CA ALA A 96 -4.09 3.04 -9.46
C ALA A 96 -5.32 3.83 -8.96
N PRO A 97 -6.53 3.47 -9.42
CA PRO A 97 -7.74 4.06 -8.89
C PRO A 97 -7.94 3.67 -7.41
N ILE A 98 -8.72 4.48 -6.71
CA ILE A 98 -9.17 4.16 -5.34
C ILE A 98 -9.91 2.82 -5.40
N LYS A 99 -9.60 1.93 -4.46
CA LYS A 99 -10.23 0.61 -4.41
C LYS A 99 -11.75 0.76 -4.20
N SER A 100 -12.53 -0.01 -4.97
CA SER A 100 -13.99 0.01 -4.86
C SER A 100 -14.46 -0.53 -3.50
N LYS A 101 -15.67 -0.12 -3.10
CA LYS A 101 -16.30 -0.55 -1.84
C LYS A 101 -16.44 -2.08 -1.79
N GLU A 102 -16.85 -2.69 -2.90
CA GLU A 102 -17.04 -4.13 -3.04
C GLU A 102 -15.73 -4.88 -2.77
N ARG A 103 -14.64 -4.45 -3.40
CA ARG A 103 -13.30 -5.01 -3.21
C ARG A 103 -12.73 -4.76 -1.81
N CYS A 104 -13.10 -3.65 -1.17
CA CYS A 104 -12.77 -3.41 0.24
C CYS A 104 -13.49 -4.41 1.13
N MET A 105 -14.80 -4.62 0.90
CA MET A 105 -15.63 -5.54 1.70
C MET A 105 -15.21 -7.01 1.54
N GLU A 106 -14.83 -7.45 0.34
CA GLU A 106 -14.28 -8.80 0.11
C GLU A 106 -13.04 -9.07 0.99
N LYS A 107 -12.16 -8.07 1.15
CA LYS A 107 -10.98 -8.18 2.01
C LYS A 107 -11.29 -8.12 3.50
N VAL A 108 -12.37 -7.44 3.90
CA VAL A 108 -12.80 -7.40 5.31
C VAL A 108 -13.45 -8.73 5.71
N LYS A 109 -14.23 -9.34 4.80
CA LYS A 109 -14.93 -10.61 5.02
C LYS A 109 -13.99 -11.81 5.08
N ASN A 110 -12.92 -11.81 4.28
CA ASN A 110 -11.86 -12.85 4.31
C ASN A 110 -10.79 -12.55 5.38
#